data_AF-A0AAV0LYM9-F1
#
_entry.id   AF-A0AAV0LYM9-F1
#
_cell.length_a   1.000
_cell.length_b   1.000
_cell.length_c   1.000
_cell.angle_alpha   90.00
_cell.angle_beta   90.00
_cell.angle_gamma   90.00
#
_symmetry.space_group_name_H-M   'P 1'
#
loop_
_entity.id
_entity.type
_entity.pdbx_description
1 polymer ?
#
loop_
_entity_poly.entity_id
_entity_poly.type
_entity_poly.pdbx_seq_one_letter_code
_entity_poly.pdbx_strand_id
1 'polypeptide(L)'
;MPSSESYSSSKGKKKGTGDAQQDHYALLGLSHLRYLATEEQIRKSYREVALKYHPDKQASLLLAEETEAAKQAIQEAYEALMDPVKRRIYDSTDEFDDEIPTDCAPQDFFKVFGPAFVRNGRWSVTQPVPPLGNDNSPIKEVDSFYDFWYGFKSWREFPHADEFDVEQAESRDHKRWMERQNAKLSEKARKEEYVRVRALVDNAYRKDPRIARRKEEEKAEKQRKKEAKYLAKKLQEEEAARAAEEEKRRKEEEGKRAAEAASLQKKAKEKEKKLLRKERTRLRTLSASIVSERLLGLREDDVENLCMSFDIEQLRSLCENMEGKETVEQKAKLLRNACGGGDEDVEESHKKEDEKKIPQQNGSTTSNGSFHTSNSSSSSRKEKPWGREEIELLRKGMQKYPKGTSRRWEVISEYIGTGRSVEEIIKATKTVLLQKPDSAKAFDSFLEKRKPGPSIASPLTTREEVGGVVINPQGSEVNTAATVDSKPEEPPSGETPKPDDGSSDGNTAASSSSSSDQDVWSAVQERALVQALKTFPKEINQRWERVAAAVPGKTVNQCKKKFALLKEGFRSKKSAV
;
A
#
# COMPACT_ATOMS: atom_id res chain seq x y z
N MET A 1 -28.33 20.53 -20.45
CA MET A 1 -27.43 19.80 -21.36
C MET A 1 -27.16 20.73 -22.53
N PRO A 2 -25.95 21.28 -22.68
CA PRO A 2 -25.40 21.54 -24.01
C PRO A 2 -25.02 20.20 -24.64
N SER A 3 -25.05 20.10 -25.97
CA SER A 3 -24.59 18.88 -26.66
C SER A 3 -23.06 18.82 -26.70
N SER A 4 -22.53 17.60 -26.80
CA SER A 4 -21.10 17.36 -27.05
C SER A 4 -20.92 17.04 -28.53
N GLU A 5 -20.90 18.07 -29.37
CA GLU A 5 -20.63 17.88 -30.80
C GLU A 5 -19.19 17.39 -31.00
N SER A 6 -19.06 16.15 -31.46
CA SER A 6 -17.78 15.53 -31.80
C SER A 6 -17.36 16.02 -33.18
N TYR A 7 -16.17 16.60 -33.29
CA TYR A 7 -15.70 17.24 -34.53
C TYR A 7 -15.18 16.23 -35.57
N SER A 8 -16.04 15.27 -35.95
CA SER A 8 -15.76 14.24 -36.95
C SER A 8 -16.12 14.76 -38.36
N SER A 9 -15.18 15.48 -38.97
CA SER A 9 -15.35 16.15 -40.27
C SER A 9 -15.19 15.18 -41.47
N SER A 10 -16.01 14.13 -41.53
CA SER A 10 -15.97 13.08 -42.57
C SER A 10 -17.23 13.06 -43.46
N LYS A 11 -17.59 14.21 -44.04
CA LYS A 11 -18.54 14.31 -45.16
C LYS A 11 -17.96 15.16 -46.28
N GLY A 12 -18.03 14.66 -47.51
CA GLY A 12 -17.34 15.24 -48.67
C GLY A 12 -17.75 16.70 -48.94
N LYS A 13 -16.77 17.61 -48.98
CA LYS A 13 -16.99 19.00 -49.36
C LYS A 13 -17.35 19.09 -50.85
N LYS A 14 -18.45 19.79 -51.16
CA LYS A 14 -18.66 20.37 -52.49
C LYS A 14 -17.47 21.26 -52.83
N LYS A 15 -17.06 21.26 -54.10
CA LYS A 15 -15.99 22.11 -54.64
C LYS A 15 -16.42 23.58 -54.66
N GLY A 16 -16.31 24.25 -53.52
CA GLY A 16 -16.52 25.70 -53.37
C GLY A 16 -15.21 26.46 -53.53
N THR A 17 -15.25 27.58 -54.25
CA THR A 17 -14.10 28.47 -54.47
C THR A 17 -13.82 29.32 -53.23
N GLY A 18 -13.08 28.76 -52.28
CA GLY A 18 -12.22 29.52 -51.38
C GLY A 18 -10.81 29.59 -51.97
N ASP A 19 -10.01 30.56 -51.54
CA ASP A 19 -8.65 30.75 -52.07
C ASP A 19 -7.79 29.50 -51.87
N ALA A 20 -7.26 28.97 -52.98
CA ALA A 20 -6.58 27.69 -53.02
C ALA A 20 -5.08 27.93 -52.85
N GLN A 21 -4.66 28.12 -51.60
CA GLN A 21 -3.26 28.34 -51.19
C GLN A 21 -2.32 27.44 -52.00
N GLN A 22 -1.50 28.07 -52.85
CA GLN A 22 -0.84 27.36 -53.93
C GLN A 22 0.17 26.35 -53.38
N ASP A 23 0.22 25.15 -53.98
CA ASP A 23 1.17 24.12 -53.60
C ASP A 23 2.58 24.53 -54.05
N HIS A 24 3.34 25.17 -53.15
CA HIS A 24 4.69 25.65 -53.40
C HIS A 24 5.64 24.52 -53.80
N TYR A 25 5.42 23.29 -53.32
CA TYR A 25 6.19 22.14 -53.77
C TYR A 25 5.82 21.74 -55.20
N ALA A 26 4.53 21.76 -55.58
CA ALA A 26 4.10 21.50 -56.95
C ALA A 26 4.57 22.58 -57.94
N LEU A 27 4.57 23.86 -57.55
CA LEU A 27 5.13 24.97 -58.34
C LEU A 27 6.61 24.75 -58.66
N LEU A 28 7.38 24.19 -57.72
CA LEU A 28 8.78 23.79 -57.91
C LEU A 28 8.94 22.36 -58.47
N GLY A 29 7.88 21.63 -58.81
CA GLY A 29 7.97 20.23 -59.29
C GLY A 29 8.35 19.19 -58.23
N LEU A 30 8.44 19.58 -56.96
CA LEU A 30 8.79 18.79 -55.78
C LEU A 30 7.55 18.18 -55.06
N SER A 31 6.38 18.16 -55.70
CA SER A 31 5.14 17.60 -55.14
C SER A 31 5.26 16.14 -54.67
N HIS A 32 6.19 15.38 -55.26
CA HIS A 32 6.52 14.00 -54.91
C HIS A 32 7.41 13.86 -53.66
N LEU A 33 7.99 14.95 -53.15
CA LEU A 33 8.83 15.01 -51.95
C LEU A 33 8.14 15.77 -50.80
N ARG A 34 7.41 16.86 -51.10
CA ARG A 34 6.86 17.81 -50.10
C ARG A 34 7.90 18.15 -49.01
N TYR A 35 7.52 18.05 -47.74
CA TYR A 35 8.37 18.27 -46.56
C TYR A 35 9.66 17.43 -46.51
N LEU A 36 9.80 16.36 -47.29
CA LEU A 36 11.05 15.57 -47.38
C LEU A 36 12.10 16.20 -48.32
N ALA A 37 11.75 17.23 -49.10
CA ALA A 37 12.68 17.87 -50.02
C ALA A 37 13.82 18.57 -49.27
N THR A 38 15.07 18.33 -49.66
CA THR A 38 16.24 19.03 -49.11
C THR A 38 16.37 20.44 -49.67
N GLU A 39 17.05 21.34 -48.96
CA GLU A 39 17.38 22.69 -49.48
C GLU A 39 18.10 22.63 -50.83
N GLU A 40 18.93 21.62 -51.07
CA GLU A 40 19.63 21.44 -52.35
C GLU A 40 18.67 21.06 -53.48
N GLN A 41 17.66 20.24 -53.20
CA GLN A 41 16.59 19.89 -54.14
C GLN A 41 15.70 21.10 -54.44
N ILE A 42 15.36 21.91 -53.44
CA ILE A 42 14.61 23.17 -53.59
C ILE A 42 15.41 24.19 -54.41
N ARG A 43 16.69 24.40 -54.08
CA ARG A 43 17.61 25.29 -54.81
C ARG A 43 17.95 24.78 -56.21
N LYS A 44 17.90 23.47 -56.47
CA LYS A 44 18.06 22.90 -57.82
C LYS A 44 16.79 23.12 -58.65
N SER A 45 15.65 22.67 -58.16
CA SER A 45 14.38 22.73 -58.89
C SER A 45 13.94 24.17 -59.17
N TYR A 46 14.08 25.11 -58.23
CA TYR A 46 13.84 26.53 -58.48
C TYR A 46 14.69 27.07 -59.64
N ARG A 47 15.98 26.70 -59.74
CA ARG A 47 16.82 27.12 -60.88
C ARG A 47 16.32 26.52 -62.20
N GLU A 48 15.92 25.25 -62.21
CA GLU A 48 15.39 24.58 -63.40
C GLU A 48 14.04 25.17 -63.85
N VAL A 49 13.16 25.48 -62.90
CA VAL A 49 11.85 26.08 -63.13
C VAL A 49 11.96 27.56 -63.52
N ALA A 50 12.78 28.37 -62.83
CA ALA A 50 13.05 29.76 -63.22
C ALA A 50 13.68 29.83 -64.62
N LEU A 51 14.60 28.92 -64.97
CA LEU A 51 15.15 28.80 -66.33
C LEU A 51 14.14 28.33 -67.38
N LYS A 52 12.98 27.78 -66.99
CA LYS A 52 11.87 27.46 -67.90
C LYS A 52 10.99 28.68 -68.16
N TYR A 53 10.67 29.46 -67.13
CA TYR A 53 9.81 30.64 -67.23
C TYR A 53 10.56 31.95 -67.52
N HIS A 54 11.89 31.94 -67.60
CA HIS A 54 12.73 33.11 -67.92
C HIS A 54 12.23 33.84 -69.19
N PRO A 55 12.11 35.18 -69.20
CA PRO A 55 11.48 35.93 -70.29
C PRO A 55 12.06 35.63 -71.67
N ASP A 56 13.38 35.45 -71.78
CA ASP A 56 14.08 35.05 -73.02
C ASP A 56 13.50 33.79 -73.70
N LYS A 57 13.03 32.81 -72.91
CA LYS A 57 12.43 31.56 -73.42
C LYS A 57 10.90 31.60 -73.53
N GLN A 58 10.27 32.68 -73.08
CA GLN A 58 8.82 32.86 -73.11
C GLN A 58 8.39 33.90 -74.15
N ALA A 59 9.26 34.88 -74.46
CA ALA A 59 9.10 35.81 -75.56
C ALA A 59 8.99 35.09 -76.93
N SER A 60 9.71 33.97 -77.09
CA SER A 60 9.62 33.08 -78.25
C SER A 60 8.33 32.24 -78.33
N LEU A 61 7.47 32.29 -77.31
CA LEU A 61 6.19 31.57 -77.24
C LEU A 61 4.96 32.50 -77.19
N LEU A 62 5.15 33.80 -76.96
CA LEU A 62 4.11 34.84 -76.81
C LEU A 62 3.19 34.74 -75.57
N LEU A 63 3.44 33.83 -74.62
CA LEU A 63 2.66 33.69 -73.36
C LEU A 63 3.05 34.74 -72.27
N ALA A 64 3.40 35.96 -72.65
CA ALA A 64 4.09 36.91 -71.76
C ALA A 64 3.34 37.16 -70.42
N GLU A 65 2.05 37.46 -70.47
CA GLU A 65 1.24 37.86 -69.31
C GLU A 65 1.04 36.71 -68.30
N GLU A 66 0.71 35.50 -68.78
CA GLU A 66 0.62 34.29 -67.95
C GLU A 66 1.96 33.96 -67.27
N THR A 67 3.09 34.28 -67.92
CA THR A 67 4.42 33.96 -67.37
C THR A 67 4.86 34.90 -66.25
N GLU A 68 4.36 36.14 -66.15
CA GLU A 68 4.68 37.01 -65.01
C GLU A 68 4.00 36.53 -63.72
N ALA A 69 2.72 36.16 -63.80
CA ALA A 69 2.01 35.55 -62.67
C ALA A 69 2.68 34.24 -62.23
N ALA A 70 3.09 33.40 -63.18
CA ALA A 70 3.84 32.18 -62.88
C ALA A 70 5.19 32.47 -62.19
N LYS A 71 5.99 33.43 -62.70
CA LYS A 71 7.28 33.83 -62.08
C LYS A 71 7.09 34.29 -60.63
N GLN A 72 6.07 35.09 -60.36
CA GLN A 72 5.78 35.60 -59.01
C GLN A 72 5.44 34.44 -58.06
N ALA A 73 4.56 33.52 -58.46
CA ALA A 73 4.23 32.33 -57.67
C ALA A 73 5.44 31.40 -57.43
N ILE A 74 6.33 31.24 -58.42
CA ILE A 74 7.58 30.46 -58.30
C ILE A 74 8.57 31.12 -57.34
N GLN A 75 8.65 32.46 -57.37
CA GLN A 75 9.50 33.23 -56.46
C GLN A 75 8.99 33.14 -55.02
N GLU A 76 7.70 33.34 -54.80
CA GLU A 76 7.04 33.21 -53.50
C GLU A 76 7.22 31.79 -52.94
N ALA A 77 6.97 30.76 -53.75
CA ALA A 77 7.18 29.36 -53.38
C ALA A 77 8.62 29.07 -52.94
N TYR A 78 9.61 29.63 -53.65
CA TYR A 78 11.02 29.49 -53.28
C TYR A 78 11.37 30.24 -52.00
N GLU A 79 10.88 31.46 -51.81
CA GLU A 79 11.10 32.23 -50.58
C GLU A 79 10.43 31.62 -49.36
N ALA A 80 9.25 31.01 -49.52
CA ALA A 80 8.55 30.29 -48.47
C ALA A 80 9.26 28.97 -48.10
N LEU A 81 9.77 28.23 -49.09
CA LEU A 81 10.37 26.91 -48.87
C LEU A 81 11.88 26.93 -48.55
N MET A 82 12.61 28.01 -48.85
CA MET A 82 14.03 28.15 -48.50
C MET A 82 14.28 28.66 -47.08
N ASP A 83 13.36 29.45 -46.52
CA ASP A 83 13.47 29.96 -45.15
C ASP A 83 13.01 28.86 -44.16
N PRO A 84 13.88 28.35 -43.25
CA PRO A 84 13.52 27.26 -42.35
C PRO A 84 12.46 27.60 -41.29
N VAL A 85 12.03 28.86 -41.18
CA VAL A 85 10.91 29.32 -40.34
C VAL A 85 9.64 29.40 -41.18
N LYS A 86 9.65 30.11 -42.31
CA LYS A 86 8.49 30.17 -43.24
C LYS A 86 8.09 28.78 -43.70
N ARG A 87 9.06 27.93 -44.05
CA ARG A 87 8.82 26.54 -44.46
C ARG A 87 8.10 25.74 -43.38
N ARG A 88 8.45 25.92 -42.10
CA ARG A 88 7.76 25.23 -40.99
C ARG A 88 6.33 25.72 -40.80
N ILE A 89 6.09 27.02 -40.96
CA ILE A 89 4.73 27.58 -40.93
C ILE A 89 3.91 26.98 -42.07
N TYR A 90 4.41 27.04 -43.31
CA TYR A 90 3.77 26.44 -44.48
C TYR A 90 3.55 24.93 -44.35
N ASP A 91 4.58 24.19 -43.96
CA ASP A 91 4.51 22.74 -43.75
C ASP A 91 3.53 22.38 -42.63
N SER A 92 3.27 23.25 -41.64
CA SER A 92 2.28 23.00 -40.58
C SER A 92 0.82 23.21 -41.02
N THR A 93 0.61 23.97 -42.11
CA THR A 93 -0.69 24.19 -42.78
C THR A 93 -0.98 23.20 -43.91
N ASP A 94 -0.02 22.34 -44.27
CA ASP A 94 -0.16 21.25 -45.24
C ASP A 94 -1.23 20.21 -44.82
N GLU A 95 -1.91 19.59 -45.78
CA GLU A 95 -3.00 18.64 -45.50
C GLU A 95 -2.48 17.41 -44.73
N PHE A 96 -3.13 17.09 -43.60
CA PHE A 96 -2.64 16.08 -42.67
C PHE A 96 -3.78 15.20 -42.11
N ASP A 97 -3.56 13.88 -42.16
CA ASP A 97 -4.45 12.92 -41.52
C ASP A 97 -4.18 12.85 -40.01
N ASP A 98 -5.00 13.59 -39.25
CA ASP A 98 -4.98 13.66 -37.79
C ASP A 98 -5.62 12.44 -37.10
N GLU A 99 -6.21 11.48 -37.82
CA GLU A 99 -6.81 10.29 -37.19
C GLU A 99 -5.77 9.42 -36.45
N ILE A 100 -6.18 8.94 -35.27
CA ILE A 100 -5.33 8.13 -34.38
C ILE A 100 -5.93 6.74 -34.13
N PRO A 101 -5.19 5.65 -34.35
CA PRO A 101 -5.66 4.32 -34.02
C PRO A 101 -6.05 4.18 -32.54
N THR A 102 -7.26 3.68 -32.31
CA THR A 102 -7.84 3.46 -30.97
C THR A 102 -7.78 1.99 -30.55
N ASP A 103 -7.93 1.07 -31.51
CA ASP A 103 -7.84 -0.38 -31.28
C ASP A 103 -7.17 -1.07 -32.48
N CYS A 104 -6.62 -2.25 -32.25
CA CYS A 104 -6.09 -3.16 -33.26
C CYS A 104 -6.07 -4.59 -32.69
N ALA A 105 -6.10 -5.60 -33.57
CA ALA A 105 -5.74 -6.96 -33.17
C ALA A 105 -4.21 -7.07 -32.96
N PRO A 106 -3.71 -7.97 -32.10
CA PRO A 106 -2.29 -8.03 -31.74
C PRO A 106 -1.35 -8.20 -32.93
N GLN A 107 -1.71 -9.05 -33.91
CA GLN A 107 -0.91 -9.31 -35.10
C GLN A 107 -0.85 -8.14 -36.11
N ASP A 108 -1.74 -7.17 -35.97
CA ASP A 108 -1.83 -6.00 -36.86
C ASP A 108 -1.31 -4.72 -36.19
N PHE A 109 -0.89 -4.79 -34.91
CA PHE A 109 -0.36 -3.67 -34.13
C PHE A 109 0.68 -2.83 -34.89
N PHE A 110 1.71 -3.47 -35.45
CA PHE A 110 2.78 -2.79 -36.19
C PHE A 110 2.29 -2.16 -37.49
N LYS A 111 1.30 -2.77 -38.17
CA LYS A 111 0.71 -2.25 -39.41
C LYS A 111 -0.18 -1.03 -39.17
N VAL A 112 -0.86 -1.00 -38.02
CA VAL A 112 -1.83 0.04 -37.64
C VAL A 112 -1.13 1.22 -36.98
N PHE A 113 -0.33 0.98 -35.93
CA PHE A 113 0.34 2.04 -35.18
C PHE A 113 1.63 2.54 -35.84
N GLY A 114 2.35 1.69 -36.58
CA GLY A 114 3.61 2.07 -37.24
C GLY A 114 3.47 3.29 -38.17
N PRO A 115 2.57 3.27 -39.18
CA PRO A 115 2.32 4.42 -40.06
C PRO A 115 1.86 5.67 -39.31
N ALA A 116 1.02 5.52 -38.26
CA ALA A 116 0.57 6.63 -37.44
C ALA A 116 1.73 7.31 -36.71
N PHE A 117 2.68 6.55 -36.13
CA PHE A 117 3.88 7.10 -35.50
C PHE A 117 4.83 7.76 -36.51
N VAL A 118 5.03 7.16 -37.69
CA VAL A 118 5.85 7.77 -38.76
C VAL A 118 5.24 9.11 -39.20
N ARG A 119 3.93 9.16 -39.44
CA ARG A 119 3.21 10.36 -39.87
C ARG A 119 3.30 11.49 -38.84
N ASN A 120 2.99 11.21 -37.57
CA ASN A 120 3.09 12.20 -36.50
C ASN A 120 4.55 12.57 -36.17
N GLY A 121 5.52 11.70 -36.50
CA GLY A 121 6.96 11.95 -36.33
C GLY A 121 7.50 13.12 -37.16
N ARG A 122 6.84 13.49 -38.28
CA ARG A 122 7.11 14.71 -39.07
C ARG A 122 7.27 15.94 -38.18
N TRP A 123 6.41 16.06 -37.16
CA TRP A 123 6.34 17.22 -36.28
C TRP A 123 7.35 17.22 -35.12
N SER A 124 8.20 16.20 -34.98
CA SER A 124 9.12 16.13 -33.83
C SER A 124 10.24 17.17 -33.90
N VAL A 125 10.39 17.95 -32.84
CA VAL A 125 11.56 18.83 -32.59
C VAL A 125 12.83 18.01 -32.38
N THR A 126 12.72 16.82 -31.80
CA THR A 126 13.87 15.95 -31.48
C THR A 126 14.02 14.90 -32.57
N GLN A 127 15.20 14.83 -33.18
CA GLN A 127 15.54 13.89 -34.25
C GLN A 127 16.81 13.09 -33.89
N PRO A 128 16.96 11.84 -34.34
CA PRO A 128 15.97 11.07 -35.11
C PRO A 128 14.79 10.60 -34.25
N VAL A 129 13.60 10.50 -34.85
CA VAL A 129 12.45 9.81 -34.26
C VAL A 129 12.74 8.30 -34.19
N PRO A 130 12.62 7.63 -33.03
CA PRO A 130 12.81 6.20 -32.93
C PRO A 130 11.66 5.43 -33.61
N PRO A 131 11.95 4.36 -34.39
CA PRO A 131 10.93 3.53 -35.00
C PRO A 131 10.23 2.64 -33.96
N LEU A 132 8.97 2.25 -34.23
CA LEU A 132 8.19 1.33 -33.39
C LEU A 132 8.83 -0.07 -33.23
N GLY A 133 9.72 -0.44 -34.15
CA GLY A 133 10.38 -1.75 -34.20
C GLY A 133 9.48 -2.86 -34.71
N ASN A 134 9.74 -4.09 -34.27
CA ASN A 134 8.96 -5.29 -34.57
C ASN A 134 8.74 -6.13 -33.28
N ASP A 135 8.06 -7.27 -33.35
CA ASP A 135 7.72 -8.09 -32.17
C ASP A 135 8.96 -8.64 -31.42
N ASN A 136 10.07 -8.82 -32.14
CA ASN A 136 11.34 -9.29 -31.63
C ASN A 136 12.27 -8.15 -31.14
N SER A 137 11.87 -6.88 -31.26
CA SER A 137 12.67 -5.75 -30.76
C SER A 137 12.94 -5.91 -29.25
N PRO A 138 14.20 -5.78 -28.79
CA PRO A 138 14.55 -5.95 -27.39
C PRO A 138 13.86 -4.87 -26.54
N ILE A 139 13.36 -5.28 -25.37
CA ILE A 139 12.41 -4.45 -24.61
C ILE A 139 12.98 -3.07 -24.18
N LYS A 140 14.32 -2.91 -24.15
CA LYS A 140 15.00 -1.61 -23.92
C LYS A 140 14.79 -0.60 -25.05
N GLU A 141 14.71 -1.05 -26.31
CA GLU A 141 14.38 -0.19 -27.45
C GLU A 141 12.89 0.21 -27.38
N VAL A 142 12.03 -0.72 -26.98
CA VAL A 142 10.59 -0.47 -26.76
C VAL A 142 10.38 0.58 -25.65
N ASP A 143 11.12 0.47 -24.55
CA ASP A 143 11.12 1.49 -23.48
C ASP A 143 11.62 2.84 -24.01
N SER A 144 12.75 2.88 -24.70
CA SER A 144 13.35 4.10 -25.27
C SER A 144 12.41 4.79 -26.28
N PHE A 145 11.68 4.00 -27.07
CA PHE A 145 10.64 4.48 -27.97
C PHE A 145 9.49 5.13 -27.20
N TYR A 146 8.95 4.47 -26.17
CA TYR A 146 7.86 5.03 -25.38
C TYR A 146 8.28 6.24 -24.55
N ASP A 147 9.50 6.28 -24.01
CA ASP A 147 10.03 7.44 -23.30
C ASP A 147 10.18 8.66 -24.22
N PHE A 148 10.65 8.48 -25.46
CA PHE A 148 10.66 9.53 -26.48
C PHE A 148 9.25 10.05 -26.77
N TRP A 149 8.29 9.14 -26.99
CA TRP A 149 6.93 9.51 -27.37
C TRP A 149 6.10 10.08 -26.21
N TYR A 150 6.39 9.72 -24.96
CA TYR A 150 5.86 10.40 -23.77
C TYR A 150 6.53 11.77 -23.53
N GLY A 151 7.78 11.94 -23.97
CA GLY A 151 8.49 13.22 -23.98
C GLY A 151 8.32 14.06 -25.25
N PHE A 152 7.38 13.69 -26.14
CA PHE A 152 7.26 14.26 -27.49
C PHE A 152 7.04 15.77 -27.49
N LYS A 153 7.79 16.48 -28.35
CA LYS A 153 7.70 17.92 -28.55
C LYS A 153 7.42 18.20 -30.01
N SER A 154 6.23 18.76 -30.28
CA SER A 154 5.83 19.18 -31.62
C SER A 154 6.42 20.55 -31.98
N TRP A 155 6.80 20.75 -33.23
CA TRP A 155 7.00 22.08 -33.85
C TRP A 155 5.81 22.54 -34.69
N ARG A 156 4.76 21.71 -34.84
CA ARG A 156 3.54 22.06 -35.59
C ARG A 156 2.85 23.24 -34.91
N GLU A 157 2.78 24.37 -35.61
CA GLU A 157 1.98 25.52 -35.23
C GLU A 157 0.57 25.40 -35.83
N PHE A 158 -0.35 26.28 -35.42
CA PHE A 158 -1.75 26.23 -35.83
C PHE A 158 -2.29 27.60 -36.28
N PRO A 159 -1.75 28.22 -37.36
CA PRO A 159 -2.18 29.56 -37.78
C PRO A 159 -3.69 29.66 -38.07
N HIS A 160 -4.32 28.58 -38.55
CA HIS A 160 -5.76 28.51 -38.81
C HIS A 160 -6.63 28.51 -37.53
N ALA A 161 -6.05 28.46 -36.34
CA ALA A 161 -6.77 28.60 -35.07
C ALA A 161 -6.98 30.07 -34.67
N ASP A 162 -6.28 31.02 -35.30
CA ASP A 162 -6.36 32.43 -34.97
C ASP A 162 -7.63 33.07 -35.57
N GLU A 163 -8.57 33.44 -34.70
CA GLU A 163 -9.89 33.99 -35.10
C GLU A 163 -9.85 35.48 -35.49
N PHE A 164 -8.81 36.23 -35.11
CA PHE A 164 -8.76 37.68 -35.27
C PHE A 164 -7.68 38.11 -36.26
N ASP A 165 -8.06 38.88 -37.28
CA ASP A 165 -7.12 39.54 -38.19
C ASP A 165 -6.45 40.73 -37.48
N VAL A 166 -5.15 40.60 -37.28
CA VAL A 166 -4.32 41.56 -36.53
C VAL A 166 -4.09 42.87 -37.32
N GLU A 167 -4.36 42.91 -38.63
CA GLU A 167 -4.31 44.13 -39.44
C GLU A 167 -5.62 44.91 -39.45
N GLN A 168 -6.75 44.32 -39.05
CA GLN A 168 -8.04 45.01 -38.87
C GLN A 168 -8.11 45.83 -37.54
N ALA A 169 -6.96 46.12 -36.94
CA ALA A 169 -6.85 46.74 -35.63
C ALA A 169 -7.04 48.26 -35.65
N GLU A 170 -8.24 48.73 -35.31
CA GLU A 170 -8.59 50.15 -35.14
C GLU A 170 -7.63 50.96 -34.23
N SER A 171 -6.91 50.29 -33.31
CA SER A 171 -5.92 50.92 -32.46
C SER A 171 -4.81 49.94 -32.03
N ARG A 172 -3.68 50.47 -31.57
CA ARG A 172 -2.55 49.66 -31.06
C ARG A 172 -2.95 48.74 -29.90
N ASP A 173 -3.87 49.19 -29.06
CA ASP A 173 -4.31 48.40 -27.91
C ASP A 173 -5.42 47.39 -28.29
N HIS A 174 -6.18 47.66 -29.36
CA HIS A 174 -7.01 46.65 -30.04
C HIS A 174 -6.13 45.57 -30.71
N LYS A 175 -5.05 45.95 -31.42
CA LYS A 175 -4.06 45.01 -32.01
C LYS A 175 -3.52 44.06 -30.94
N ARG A 176 -3.05 44.63 -29.82
CA ARG A 176 -2.56 43.88 -28.65
C ARG A 176 -3.61 43.04 -27.94
N TRP A 177 -4.90 43.37 -28.07
CA TRP A 177 -5.98 42.54 -27.56
C TRP A 177 -6.22 41.33 -28.49
N MET A 178 -6.25 41.54 -29.81
CA MET A 178 -6.41 40.47 -30.82
C MET A 178 -5.23 39.49 -30.81
N GLU A 179 -3.99 39.99 -30.80
CA GLU A 179 -2.76 39.20 -30.59
C GLU A 179 -2.88 38.27 -29.36
N ARG A 180 -3.50 38.75 -28.27
CA ARG A 180 -3.72 37.99 -27.03
C ARG A 180 -4.90 37.02 -27.09
N GLN A 181 -5.84 37.14 -28.03
CA GLN A 181 -6.87 36.11 -28.25
C GLN A 181 -6.30 35.00 -29.13
N ASN A 182 -5.71 35.36 -30.25
CA ASN A 182 -4.97 34.46 -31.16
C ASN A 182 -3.97 33.61 -30.39
N ALA A 183 -3.10 34.22 -29.56
CA ALA A 183 -2.16 33.49 -28.72
C ALA A 183 -2.81 32.44 -27.79
N LYS A 184 -4.06 32.65 -27.31
CA LYS A 184 -4.80 31.65 -26.52
C LYS A 184 -5.39 30.55 -27.39
N LEU A 185 -5.88 30.89 -28.58
CA LEU A 185 -6.47 29.94 -29.53
C LEU A 185 -5.38 29.01 -30.08
N SER A 186 -4.25 29.57 -30.52
CA SER A 186 -3.04 28.82 -30.90
C SER A 186 -2.40 28.05 -29.72
N GLU A 187 -2.50 28.51 -28.46
CA GLU A 187 -2.10 27.70 -27.30
C GLU A 187 -3.09 26.57 -26.99
N LYS A 188 -4.41 26.79 -27.18
CA LYS A 188 -5.46 25.77 -27.05
C LYS A 188 -5.28 24.68 -28.11
N ALA A 189 -5.10 25.04 -29.38
CA ALA A 189 -4.87 24.10 -30.47
C ALA A 189 -3.64 23.20 -30.21
N ARG A 190 -2.51 23.79 -29.77
CA ARG A 190 -1.32 23.01 -29.38
C ARG A 190 -1.55 22.10 -28.17
N LYS A 191 -2.42 22.46 -27.23
CA LYS A 191 -2.83 21.58 -26.11
C LYS A 191 -3.73 20.44 -26.58
N GLU A 192 -4.64 20.69 -27.51
CA GLU A 192 -5.52 19.68 -28.10
C GLU A 192 -4.71 18.69 -28.96
N GLU A 193 -3.75 19.17 -29.75
CA GLU A 193 -2.76 18.36 -30.46
C GLU A 193 -1.91 17.51 -29.51
N TYR A 194 -1.38 18.11 -28.43
CA TYR A 194 -0.62 17.36 -27.44
C TYR A 194 -1.46 16.25 -26.80
N VAL A 195 -2.74 16.49 -26.51
CA VAL A 195 -3.67 15.46 -26.01
C VAL A 195 -3.94 14.37 -27.06
N ARG A 196 -4.10 14.73 -28.35
CA ARG A 196 -4.29 13.77 -29.46
C ARG A 196 -3.08 12.85 -29.61
N VAL A 197 -1.87 13.41 -29.71
CA VAL A 197 -0.62 12.63 -29.76
C VAL A 197 -0.45 11.81 -28.48
N ARG A 198 -0.70 12.39 -27.29
CA ARG A 198 -0.61 11.66 -26.02
C ARG A 198 -1.57 10.45 -25.98
N ALA A 199 -2.76 10.56 -26.56
CA ALA A 199 -3.72 9.46 -26.68
C ALA A 199 -3.26 8.37 -27.66
N LEU A 200 -2.64 8.71 -28.80
CA LEU A 200 -1.99 7.74 -29.70
C LEU A 200 -0.98 6.86 -28.95
N VAL A 201 -0.10 7.46 -28.14
CA VAL A 201 0.91 6.73 -27.36
C VAL A 201 0.27 5.83 -26.30
N ASP A 202 -0.73 6.31 -25.57
CA ASP A 202 -1.44 5.49 -24.56
C ASP A 202 -2.26 4.35 -25.17
N ASN A 203 -2.80 4.53 -26.37
CA ASN A 203 -3.48 3.46 -27.11
C ASN A 203 -2.49 2.40 -27.57
N ALA A 204 -1.35 2.81 -28.13
CA ALA A 204 -0.29 1.89 -28.52
C ALA A 204 0.26 1.11 -27.32
N TYR A 205 0.64 1.78 -26.22
CA TYR A 205 1.22 1.15 -25.02
C TYR A 205 0.25 0.17 -24.30
N ARG A 206 -1.05 0.27 -24.59
CA ARG A 206 -2.10 -0.63 -24.11
C ARG A 206 -2.29 -1.86 -25.00
N LYS A 207 -1.88 -1.78 -26.28
CA LYS A 207 -2.10 -2.80 -27.32
C LYS A 207 -0.82 -3.49 -27.81
N ASP A 208 0.35 -2.94 -27.50
CA ASP A 208 1.67 -3.52 -27.85
C ASP A 208 1.84 -4.93 -27.25
N PRO A 209 2.00 -5.99 -28.09
CA PRO A 209 2.14 -7.37 -27.61
C PRO A 209 3.36 -7.60 -26.72
N ARG A 210 4.46 -6.86 -26.93
CA ARG A 210 5.73 -6.98 -26.18
C ARG A 210 5.56 -6.44 -24.77
N ILE A 211 4.83 -5.33 -24.64
CA ILE A 211 4.43 -4.73 -23.37
C ILE A 211 3.39 -5.60 -22.65
N ALA A 212 2.47 -6.25 -23.37
CA ALA A 212 1.51 -7.20 -22.79
C ALA A 212 2.23 -8.43 -22.21
N ARG A 213 3.11 -9.08 -22.99
CA ARG A 213 3.96 -10.21 -22.58
C ARG A 213 4.73 -9.91 -21.29
N ARG A 214 5.44 -8.77 -21.22
CA ARG A 214 6.14 -8.30 -20.02
C ARG A 214 5.22 -8.16 -18.79
N LYS A 215 4.01 -7.59 -18.97
CA LYS A 215 3.04 -7.40 -17.88
C LYS A 215 2.47 -8.74 -17.38
N GLU A 216 2.33 -9.73 -18.25
CA GLU A 216 1.94 -11.09 -17.89
C GLU A 216 3.06 -11.84 -17.17
N GLU A 217 4.30 -11.77 -17.66
CA GLU A 217 5.50 -12.33 -17.01
C GLU A 217 5.68 -11.76 -15.59
N GLU A 218 5.58 -10.45 -15.42
CA GLU A 218 5.72 -9.78 -14.12
C GLU A 218 4.58 -10.17 -13.15
N LYS A 219 3.36 -10.34 -13.67
CA LYS A 219 2.21 -10.85 -12.90
C LYS A 219 2.42 -12.31 -12.50
N ALA A 220 2.91 -13.15 -13.40
CA ALA A 220 3.23 -14.56 -13.13
C ALA A 220 4.37 -14.71 -12.12
N GLU A 221 5.43 -13.90 -12.19
CA GLU A 221 6.48 -13.88 -11.15
C GLU A 221 5.89 -13.47 -9.80
N LYS A 222 5.06 -12.42 -9.75
CA LYS A 222 4.36 -11.99 -8.52
C LYS A 222 3.41 -13.05 -7.96
N GLN A 223 2.83 -13.92 -8.80
CA GLN A 223 2.02 -15.06 -8.36
C GLN A 223 2.90 -16.19 -7.81
N ARG A 224 3.88 -16.67 -8.60
CA ARG A 224 4.87 -17.69 -8.18
C ARG A 224 5.59 -17.31 -6.88
N LYS A 225 5.90 -16.03 -6.67
CA LYS A 225 6.55 -15.48 -5.46
C LYS A 225 5.61 -15.40 -4.24
N LYS A 226 4.29 -15.36 -4.44
CA LYS A 226 3.29 -15.53 -3.37
C LYS A 226 3.09 -17.00 -3.05
N GLU A 227 2.96 -17.84 -4.07
CA GLU A 227 2.80 -19.30 -3.95
C GLU A 227 4.01 -19.93 -3.24
N ALA A 228 5.24 -19.60 -3.65
CA ALA A 228 6.46 -20.05 -3.01
C ALA A 228 6.55 -19.60 -1.54
N LYS A 229 6.11 -18.37 -1.20
CA LYS A 229 6.04 -17.90 0.20
C LYS A 229 4.99 -18.64 1.01
N TYR A 230 3.83 -18.92 0.43
CA TYR A 230 2.77 -19.70 1.07
C TYR A 230 3.23 -21.15 1.33
N LEU A 231 3.84 -21.78 0.33
CA LEU A 231 4.38 -23.15 0.43
C LEU A 231 5.53 -23.23 1.44
N ALA A 232 6.46 -22.26 1.44
CA ALA A 232 7.53 -22.19 2.43
C ALA A 232 7.00 -21.98 3.86
N LYS A 233 5.99 -21.12 4.06
CA LYS A 233 5.34 -20.98 5.37
C LYS A 233 4.68 -22.30 5.79
N LYS A 234 3.94 -22.96 4.88
CA LYS A 234 3.28 -24.24 5.18
C LYS A 234 4.28 -25.32 5.58
N LEU A 235 5.42 -25.40 4.88
CA LEU A 235 6.48 -26.37 5.19
C LEU A 235 7.13 -26.07 6.56
N GLN A 236 7.40 -24.80 6.88
CA GLN A 236 7.88 -24.40 8.21
C GLN A 236 6.86 -24.68 9.33
N GLU A 237 5.57 -24.53 9.06
CA GLU A 237 4.47 -24.80 10.00
C GLU A 237 4.31 -26.32 10.25
N GLU A 238 4.48 -27.14 9.21
CA GLU A 238 4.49 -28.60 9.29
C GLU A 238 5.75 -29.14 10.01
N GLU A 239 6.92 -28.55 9.75
CA GLU A 239 8.18 -28.87 10.41
C GLU A 239 8.16 -28.48 11.90
N ALA A 240 7.66 -27.29 12.23
CA ALA A 240 7.46 -26.86 13.61
C ALA A 240 6.43 -27.72 14.36
N ALA A 241 5.37 -28.17 13.69
CA ALA A 241 4.39 -29.10 14.27
C ALA A 241 5.03 -30.45 14.61
N ARG A 242 5.81 -31.05 13.69
CA ARG A 242 6.57 -32.29 13.96
C ARG A 242 7.55 -32.12 15.12
N ALA A 243 8.31 -31.02 15.15
CA ALA A 243 9.25 -30.75 16.22
C ALA A 243 8.56 -30.57 17.59
N ALA A 244 7.40 -29.91 17.64
CA ALA A 244 6.62 -29.74 18.86
C ALA A 244 5.98 -31.05 19.35
N GLU A 245 5.54 -31.92 18.44
CA GLU A 245 5.03 -33.26 18.77
C GLU A 245 6.15 -34.16 19.34
N GLU A 246 7.34 -34.12 18.75
CA GLU A 246 8.51 -34.85 19.24
C GLU A 246 9.01 -34.33 20.61
N GLU A 247 9.05 -33.01 20.80
CA GLU A 247 9.42 -32.43 22.11
C GLU A 247 8.39 -32.80 23.19
N LYS A 248 7.09 -32.80 22.85
CA LYS A 248 6.01 -33.25 23.75
C LYS A 248 6.19 -34.73 24.11
N ARG A 249 6.44 -35.59 23.12
CA ARG A 249 6.69 -37.03 23.33
C ARG A 249 7.87 -37.26 24.28
N ARG A 250 8.99 -36.55 24.06
CA ARG A 250 10.18 -36.63 24.92
C ARG A 250 9.88 -36.18 26.36
N LYS A 251 9.15 -35.07 26.54
CA LYS A 251 8.73 -34.59 27.88
C LYS A 251 7.79 -35.56 28.59
N GLU A 252 6.92 -36.27 27.86
CA GLU A 252 6.03 -37.27 28.44
C GLU A 252 6.79 -38.54 28.87
N GLU A 253 7.74 -39.01 28.06
CA GLU A 253 8.65 -40.11 28.41
C GLU A 253 9.55 -39.78 29.61
N GLU A 254 10.12 -38.58 29.64
CA GLU A 254 10.94 -38.06 30.74
C GLU A 254 10.10 -37.93 32.03
N GLY A 255 8.88 -37.40 31.93
CA GLY A 255 7.93 -37.32 33.05
C GLY A 255 7.52 -38.69 33.61
N LYS A 256 7.28 -39.68 32.75
CA LYS A 256 7.01 -41.07 33.17
C LYS A 256 8.20 -41.68 33.90
N ARG A 257 9.43 -41.53 33.36
CA ARG A 257 10.67 -42.02 33.99
C ARG A 257 10.95 -41.33 35.34
N ALA A 258 10.69 -40.02 35.45
CA ALA A 258 10.82 -39.28 36.69
C ALA A 258 9.80 -39.73 37.76
N ALA A 259 8.55 -39.96 37.37
CA ALA A 259 7.51 -40.48 38.26
C ALA A 259 7.82 -41.91 38.75
N GLU A 260 8.35 -42.77 37.89
CA GLU A 260 8.82 -44.11 38.27
C GLU A 260 10.01 -44.04 39.24
N ALA A 261 11.02 -43.23 38.95
CA ALA A 261 12.17 -43.02 39.83
C ALA A 261 11.74 -42.47 41.21
N ALA A 262 10.80 -41.53 41.27
CA ALA A 262 10.24 -41.02 42.51
C ALA A 262 9.46 -42.10 43.29
N SER A 263 8.72 -42.97 42.60
CA SER A 263 8.03 -44.13 43.20
C SER A 263 9.02 -45.14 43.80
N LEU A 264 10.11 -45.43 43.10
CA LEU A 264 11.20 -46.28 43.59
C LEU A 264 11.92 -45.65 44.80
N GLN A 265 12.23 -44.35 44.76
CA GLN A 265 12.86 -43.66 45.89
C GLN A 265 11.93 -43.61 47.12
N LYS A 266 10.62 -43.43 46.92
CA LYS A 266 9.63 -43.50 48.01
C LYS A 266 9.60 -44.89 48.66
N LYS A 267 9.58 -45.95 47.84
CA LYS A 267 9.66 -47.35 48.31
C LYS A 267 10.98 -47.65 49.05
N ALA A 268 12.10 -47.10 48.59
CA ALA A 268 13.40 -47.23 49.25
C ALA A 268 13.40 -46.55 50.63
N LYS A 269 13.02 -45.26 50.71
CA LYS A 269 12.90 -44.49 51.96
C LYS A 269 11.90 -45.12 52.95
N GLU A 270 10.88 -45.82 52.47
CA GLU A 270 9.96 -46.56 53.33
C GLU A 270 10.58 -47.85 53.89
N LYS A 271 11.34 -48.61 53.07
CA LYS A 271 12.12 -49.78 53.55
C LYS A 271 13.16 -49.37 54.58
N GLU A 272 13.92 -48.31 54.30
CA GLU A 272 14.92 -47.71 55.19
C GLU A 272 14.30 -47.32 56.55
N LYS A 273 13.19 -46.55 56.54
CA LYS A 273 12.45 -46.21 57.76
C LYS A 273 11.90 -47.44 58.51
N LYS A 274 11.54 -48.51 57.80
CA LYS A 274 11.13 -49.79 58.41
C LYS A 274 12.32 -50.52 59.07
N LEU A 275 13.53 -50.42 58.52
CA LEU A 275 14.73 -50.98 59.14
C LEU A 275 15.19 -50.14 60.35
N LEU A 276 15.28 -48.82 60.22
CA LEU A 276 15.58 -47.90 61.33
C LEU A 276 14.65 -48.13 62.53
N ARG A 277 13.35 -48.35 62.29
CA ARG A 277 12.39 -48.71 63.36
C ARG A 277 12.73 -50.02 64.07
N LYS A 278 13.24 -51.04 63.35
CA LYS A 278 13.66 -52.30 63.96
C LYS A 278 14.88 -52.11 64.85
N GLU A 279 15.93 -51.45 64.37
CA GLU A 279 17.16 -51.26 65.15
C GLU A 279 16.93 -50.35 66.36
N ARG A 280 16.07 -49.31 66.26
CA ARG A 280 15.63 -48.50 67.41
C ARG A 280 14.90 -49.35 68.46
N THR A 281 14.03 -50.26 68.06
CA THR A 281 13.39 -51.21 69.00
C THR A 281 14.39 -52.22 69.59
N ARG A 282 15.35 -52.72 68.80
CA ARG A 282 16.44 -53.59 69.27
C ARG A 282 17.27 -52.90 70.36
N LEU A 283 17.70 -51.65 70.13
CA LEU A 283 18.46 -50.87 71.11
C LEU A 283 17.70 -50.72 72.44
N ARG A 284 16.42 -50.31 72.38
CA ARG A 284 15.55 -50.21 73.57
C ARG A 284 15.44 -51.53 74.34
N THR A 285 15.31 -52.65 73.64
CA THR A 285 15.24 -53.99 74.27
C THR A 285 16.55 -54.34 74.97
N LEU A 286 17.70 -54.06 74.35
CA LEU A 286 19.03 -54.29 74.92
C LEU A 286 19.35 -53.36 76.10
N SER A 287 18.78 -52.14 76.11
CA SER A 287 18.97 -51.16 77.19
C SER A 287 17.94 -51.27 78.32
N ALA A 288 16.88 -52.06 78.17
CA ALA A 288 15.75 -52.09 79.11
C ALA A 288 16.19 -52.36 80.56
N SER A 289 17.02 -53.39 80.79
CA SER A 289 17.55 -53.69 82.13
C SER A 289 18.48 -52.58 82.66
N ILE A 290 19.32 -52.01 81.79
CA ILE A 290 20.30 -50.96 82.14
C ILE A 290 19.57 -49.72 82.68
N VAL A 291 18.52 -49.27 81.99
CA VAL A 291 17.68 -48.13 82.41
C VAL A 291 16.85 -48.48 83.64
N SER A 292 16.28 -49.68 83.72
CA SER A 292 15.47 -50.13 84.87
C SER A 292 16.27 -50.19 86.17
N GLU A 293 17.52 -50.67 86.10
CA GLU A 293 18.46 -50.70 87.23
C GLU A 293 19.21 -49.36 87.42
N ARG A 294 18.94 -48.37 86.54
CA ARG A 294 19.55 -47.04 86.51
C ARG A 294 21.09 -47.05 86.47
N LEU A 295 21.66 -48.10 85.89
CA LEU A 295 23.09 -48.36 85.86
C LEU A 295 23.83 -47.21 85.17
N LEU A 296 24.87 -46.70 85.84
CA LEU A 296 25.63 -45.52 85.42
C LEU A 296 24.72 -44.30 85.12
N GLY A 297 23.64 -44.13 85.87
CA GLY A 297 22.77 -42.93 85.82
C GLY A 297 21.98 -42.75 84.53
N LEU A 298 22.00 -43.73 83.63
CA LEU A 298 21.29 -43.70 82.36
C LEU A 298 19.78 -43.69 82.56
N ARG A 299 19.08 -42.91 81.74
CA ARG A 299 17.61 -42.80 81.71
C ARG A 299 17.07 -43.18 80.33
N GLU A 300 15.75 -43.35 80.28
CA GLU A 300 15.02 -43.64 79.03
C GLU A 300 15.20 -42.52 78.00
N ASP A 301 15.26 -41.26 78.44
CA ASP A 301 15.55 -40.09 77.57
C ASP A 301 16.88 -40.27 76.80
N ASP A 302 17.91 -40.80 77.45
CA ASP A 302 19.26 -40.91 76.89
C ASP A 302 19.29 -41.99 75.78
N VAL A 303 18.50 -43.07 75.97
CA VAL A 303 18.27 -44.12 74.95
C VAL A 303 17.41 -43.60 73.80
N GLU A 304 16.39 -42.77 74.05
CA GLU A 304 15.59 -42.19 72.98
C GLU A 304 16.38 -41.14 72.17
N ASN A 305 17.24 -40.36 72.81
CA ASN A 305 18.16 -39.45 72.13
C ASN A 305 19.13 -40.20 71.20
N LEU A 306 19.72 -41.31 71.66
CA LEU A 306 20.48 -42.25 70.82
C LEU A 306 19.61 -42.79 69.67
N CYS A 307 18.43 -43.30 69.98
CA CYS A 307 17.51 -43.82 68.98
C CYS A 307 17.18 -42.78 67.91
N MET A 308 16.96 -41.51 68.28
CA MET A 308 16.58 -40.46 67.35
C MET A 308 17.74 -39.94 66.51
N SER A 309 18.92 -39.79 67.09
CA SER A 309 20.10 -39.17 66.48
C SER A 309 20.92 -40.12 65.60
N PHE A 310 21.04 -41.40 65.98
CA PHE A 310 21.90 -42.35 65.26
C PHE A 310 21.23 -42.85 63.96
N ASP A 311 22.07 -43.07 62.94
CA ASP A 311 21.69 -43.71 61.67
C ASP A 311 21.57 -45.26 61.80
N ILE A 312 21.27 -45.93 60.69
CA ILE A 312 21.04 -47.38 60.67
C ILE A 312 22.31 -48.20 60.94
N GLU A 313 23.48 -47.73 60.54
CA GLU A 313 24.76 -48.43 60.70
C GLU A 313 25.32 -48.17 62.10
N GLN A 314 25.19 -46.94 62.59
CA GLN A 314 25.48 -46.57 63.97
C GLN A 314 24.61 -47.33 64.97
N LEU A 315 23.29 -47.42 64.75
CA LEU A 315 22.39 -48.19 65.62
C LEU A 315 22.70 -49.69 65.60
N ARG A 316 23.03 -50.25 64.44
CA ARG A 316 23.45 -51.67 64.32
C ARG A 316 24.73 -51.95 65.05
N SER A 317 25.76 -51.16 64.78
CA SER A 317 27.05 -51.26 65.45
C SER A 317 26.90 -51.14 66.97
N LEU A 318 26.08 -50.20 67.46
CA LEU A 318 25.79 -50.09 68.89
C LEU A 318 25.06 -51.33 69.44
N CYS A 319 24.04 -51.84 68.75
CA CYS A 319 23.33 -53.06 69.18
C CYS A 319 24.23 -54.31 69.18
N GLU A 320 25.05 -54.50 68.15
CA GLU A 320 25.94 -55.65 68.00
C GLU A 320 27.09 -55.60 69.01
N ASN A 321 27.67 -54.41 69.26
CA ASN A 321 28.64 -54.23 70.33
C ASN A 321 28.01 -54.38 71.73
N MET A 322 26.74 -54.01 71.92
CA MET A 322 25.99 -54.28 73.16
C MET A 322 25.69 -55.76 73.34
N GLU A 323 25.32 -56.50 72.28
CA GLU A 323 25.09 -57.94 72.32
C GLU A 323 26.40 -58.69 72.64
N GLY A 324 27.52 -58.32 72.01
CA GLY A 324 28.86 -58.87 72.22
C GLY A 324 29.57 -58.52 73.54
N LYS A 325 28.84 -58.10 74.58
CA LYS A 325 29.34 -57.98 75.97
C LYS A 325 28.58 -58.91 76.90
N GLU A 326 29.28 -59.56 77.81
CA GLU A 326 28.68 -60.56 78.71
C GLU A 326 28.00 -59.92 79.93
N THR A 327 28.56 -58.83 80.48
CA THR A 327 28.01 -58.19 81.70
C THR A 327 27.16 -56.95 81.39
N VAL A 328 26.10 -56.74 82.17
CA VAL A 328 25.20 -55.59 82.04
C VAL A 328 25.95 -54.26 82.24
N GLU A 329 26.95 -54.24 83.13
CA GLU A 329 27.78 -53.06 83.38
C GLU A 329 28.67 -52.68 82.17
N GLN A 330 29.20 -53.66 81.41
CA GLN A 330 29.93 -53.38 80.17
C GLN A 330 29.03 -52.77 79.09
N LYS A 331 27.78 -53.25 79.00
CA LYS A 331 26.75 -52.69 78.11
C LYS A 331 26.40 -51.25 78.54
N ALA A 332 26.23 -51.01 79.84
CA ALA A 332 25.98 -49.67 80.40
C ALA A 332 27.12 -48.69 80.11
N LYS A 333 28.38 -49.13 80.16
CA LYS A 333 29.55 -48.30 79.79
C LYS A 333 29.54 -47.93 78.30
N LEU A 334 29.30 -48.89 77.41
CA LEU A 334 29.16 -48.60 75.97
C LEU A 334 28.03 -47.62 75.68
N LEU A 335 26.87 -47.79 76.31
CA LEU A 335 25.71 -46.92 76.07
C LEU A 335 25.94 -45.52 76.64
N ARG A 336 26.53 -45.38 77.84
CA ARG A 336 26.94 -44.08 78.41
C ARG A 336 27.96 -43.36 77.53
N ASN A 337 28.97 -44.06 77.01
CA ASN A 337 29.95 -43.46 76.11
C ASN A 337 29.30 -42.97 74.80
N ALA A 338 28.29 -43.70 74.29
CA ALA A 338 27.50 -43.28 73.13
C ALA A 338 26.59 -42.07 73.43
N CYS A 339 26.09 -41.93 74.67
CA CYS A 339 25.33 -40.75 75.12
C CYS A 339 26.18 -39.48 75.32
N GLY A 340 27.52 -39.61 75.38
CA GLY A 340 28.47 -38.52 75.61
C GLY A 340 28.99 -38.47 77.04
N GLY A 341 30.25 -38.86 77.21
CA GLY A 341 31.06 -38.66 78.42
C GLY A 341 32.51 -39.08 78.14
N GLY A 342 33.47 -38.18 78.36
CA GLY A 342 34.84 -38.33 77.90
C GLY A 342 35.60 -37.01 77.98
N ASP A 343 36.35 -36.86 79.08
CA ASP A 343 36.80 -35.58 79.63
C ASP A 343 38.08 -35.87 80.46
N GLU A 344 39.23 -35.19 80.34
CA GLU A 344 39.74 -34.11 79.48
C GLU A 344 41.24 -34.46 79.17
N ASP A 345 42.06 -33.90 78.26
CA ASP A 345 42.05 -32.79 77.27
C ASP A 345 43.11 -33.12 76.16
N VAL A 346 43.33 -32.26 75.15
CA VAL A 346 44.65 -31.70 74.75
C VAL A 346 44.55 -30.71 73.57
N GLU A 347 44.97 -29.47 73.83
CA GLU A 347 45.43 -28.38 72.93
C GLU A 347 44.63 -28.02 71.65
N GLU A 348 43.96 -26.88 71.80
CA GLU A 348 43.80 -25.79 70.82
C GLU A 348 44.84 -25.71 69.68
N SER A 349 44.35 -25.52 68.44
CA SER A 349 45.09 -24.85 67.38
C SER A 349 44.15 -24.15 66.39
N HIS A 350 44.36 -22.85 66.17
CA HIS A 350 43.45 -22.02 65.38
C HIS A 350 43.39 -22.40 63.89
N LYS A 351 42.18 -22.32 63.32
CA LYS A 351 41.97 -21.59 62.06
C LYS A 351 40.52 -21.16 61.84
N LYS A 352 40.30 -19.84 61.79
CA LYS A 352 39.19 -19.21 61.08
C LYS A 352 39.73 -18.66 59.76
N GLU A 353 38.94 -18.80 58.70
CA GLU A 353 38.63 -17.78 57.69
C GLU A 353 37.72 -18.46 56.64
N ASP A 354 36.41 -18.27 56.72
CA ASP A 354 35.61 -17.14 56.21
C ASP A 354 35.54 -17.03 54.68
N GLU A 355 34.31 -17.15 54.19
CA GLU A 355 33.90 -16.97 52.81
C GLU A 355 34.03 -15.51 52.36
N LYS A 356 34.65 -15.23 51.20
CA LYS A 356 34.49 -13.91 50.55
C LYS A 356 34.58 -13.86 49.03
N LYS A 357 33.44 -13.42 48.49
CA LYS A 357 33.19 -12.72 47.22
C LYS A 357 34.39 -12.10 46.51
N ILE A 358 34.45 -12.33 45.19
CA ILE A 358 35.15 -11.50 44.21
C ILE A 358 34.48 -10.11 44.15
N PRO A 359 35.27 -9.02 44.14
CA PRO A 359 35.02 -7.94 43.19
C PRO A 359 36.28 -7.53 42.39
N GLN A 360 36.04 -6.73 41.35
CA GLN A 360 37.03 -6.28 40.36
C GLN A 360 38.09 -5.33 40.94
N GLN A 361 39.22 -5.18 40.24
CA GLN A 361 39.93 -3.90 40.19
C GLN A 361 40.43 -3.59 38.76
N ASN A 362 40.36 -2.31 38.39
CA ASN A 362 40.88 -1.75 37.13
C ASN A 362 42.25 -1.09 37.34
N GLY A 363 43.06 -1.02 36.27
CA GLY A 363 44.16 -0.07 36.13
C GLY A 363 45.56 -0.71 35.97
N SER A 364 46.56 0.00 35.45
CA SER A 364 46.52 1.31 34.78
C SER A 364 47.77 1.55 33.91
N THR A 365 47.57 2.11 32.71
CA THR A 365 48.45 3.00 31.93
C THR A 365 49.98 2.92 32.09
N THR A 366 50.73 2.65 31.00
CA THR A 366 51.53 3.58 30.15
C THR A 366 52.33 2.77 29.10
N SER A 367 52.93 3.27 28.01
CA SER A 367 53.21 4.65 27.52
C SER A 367 53.05 4.76 25.97
N ASN A 368 53.45 5.89 25.36
CA ASN A 368 53.15 6.29 23.95
C ASN A 368 54.26 5.96 22.92
N GLY A 369 53.90 5.81 21.64
CA GLY A 369 54.86 5.64 20.53
C GLY A 369 54.30 5.61 19.09
N SER A 370 53.89 6.77 18.58
CA SER A 370 53.97 7.29 17.18
C SER A 370 54.71 6.48 16.08
N PHE A 371 54.38 6.52 14.77
CA PHE A 371 53.57 7.47 13.96
C PHE A 371 52.90 6.77 12.72
N HIS A 372 52.34 7.52 11.75
CA HIS A 372 51.38 7.05 10.73
C HIS A 372 51.85 6.09 9.60
N THR A 373 50.89 5.28 9.10
CA THR A 373 50.57 5.13 7.65
C THR A 373 49.05 4.99 7.46
N SER A 374 48.54 5.18 6.24
CA SER A 374 47.11 5.29 5.92
C SER A 374 46.50 4.03 5.28
N ASN A 375 45.23 3.74 5.60
CA ASN A 375 44.28 3.20 4.60
C ASN A 375 42.81 3.48 5.00
N SER A 376 41.92 3.54 4.01
CA SER A 376 40.47 3.68 4.21
C SER A 376 39.78 2.32 4.30
N SER A 377 38.97 2.10 5.33
CA SER A 377 37.92 1.09 5.32
C SER A 377 36.70 1.57 6.11
N SER A 378 35.56 1.72 5.44
CA SER A 378 34.32 2.25 6.01
C SER A 378 33.58 1.20 6.85
N SER A 379 34.18 0.82 7.98
CA SER A 379 33.57 -0.10 8.94
C SER A 379 32.30 0.51 9.53
N SER A 380 31.15 -0.16 9.31
CA SER A 380 29.85 0.28 9.79
C SER A 380 29.81 0.31 11.32
N ARG A 381 29.84 1.51 11.92
CA ARG A 381 29.56 1.68 13.34
C ARG A 381 28.14 1.18 13.61
N LYS A 382 27.98 0.25 14.55
CA LYS A 382 26.66 -0.28 14.92
C LYS A 382 25.82 0.86 15.49
N GLU A 383 24.73 1.22 14.80
CA GLU A 383 23.84 2.31 15.19
C GLU A 383 23.31 2.09 16.61
N LYS A 384 23.52 3.06 17.50
CA LYS A 384 23.07 2.96 18.89
C LYS A 384 21.53 3.02 18.91
N PRO A 385 20.82 2.07 19.55
CA PRO A 385 19.37 2.10 19.64
C PRO A 385 18.85 3.44 20.19
N TRP A 386 17.68 3.87 19.72
CA TRP A 386 17.07 5.14 20.14
C TRP A 386 16.40 5.01 21.51
N GLY A 387 16.82 5.83 22.47
CA GLY A 387 16.19 5.92 23.78
C GLY A 387 14.80 6.57 23.71
N ARG A 388 13.87 6.19 24.62
CA ARG A 388 12.53 6.81 24.68
C ARG A 388 12.58 8.33 24.84
N GLU A 389 13.55 8.82 25.61
CA GLU A 389 13.81 10.25 25.82
C GLU A 389 14.41 10.93 24.57
N GLU A 390 15.33 10.28 23.85
CA GLU A 390 15.83 10.78 22.56
C GLU A 390 14.70 10.94 21.53
N ILE A 391 13.74 10.02 21.51
CA ILE A 391 12.59 10.04 20.59
C ILE A 391 11.64 11.21 20.92
N GLU A 392 11.39 11.48 22.21
CA GLU A 392 10.57 12.62 22.62
C GLU A 392 11.29 13.97 22.44
N LEU A 393 12.61 14.02 22.61
CA LEU A 393 13.43 15.19 22.23
C LEU A 393 13.41 15.41 20.71
N LEU A 394 13.52 14.36 19.90
CA LEU A 394 13.36 14.44 18.44
C LEU A 394 11.96 14.95 18.07
N ARG A 395 10.90 14.47 18.73
CA ARG A 395 9.52 14.94 18.51
C ARG A 395 9.36 16.43 18.85
N LYS A 396 9.90 16.87 19.99
CA LYS A 396 9.93 18.29 20.40
C LYS A 396 10.74 19.13 19.42
N GLY A 397 11.90 18.67 18.97
CA GLY A 397 12.75 19.35 17.98
C GLY A 397 12.04 19.52 16.63
N MET A 398 11.40 18.46 16.14
CA MET A 398 10.61 18.51 14.90
C MET A 398 9.40 19.46 14.97
N GLN A 399 8.81 19.64 16.16
CA GLN A 399 7.71 20.57 16.41
C GLN A 399 8.21 22.02 16.59
N LYS A 400 9.37 22.23 17.22
CA LYS A 400 10.01 23.53 17.44
C LYS A 400 10.64 24.11 16.16
N TYR A 401 11.16 23.27 15.29
CA TYR A 401 11.81 23.64 14.03
C TYR A 401 11.02 23.05 12.84
N PRO A 402 10.05 23.78 12.27
CA PRO A 402 9.17 23.28 11.20
C PRO A 402 9.85 23.19 9.83
N LYS A 403 9.10 22.76 8.81
CA LYS A 403 9.55 22.80 7.41
C LYS A 403 9.77 24.26 6.98
N GLY A 404 10.97 24.58 6.48
CA GLY A 404 11.38 25.94 6.11
C GLY A 404 12.49 26.54 6.98
N THR A 405 12.79 25.98 8.16
CA THR A 405 13.96 26.38 8.95
C THR A 405 15.26 26.07 8.19
N SER A 406 16.16 27.05 8.03
CA SER A 406 17.49 26.82 7.46
C SER A 406 18.31 25.88 8.35
N ARG A 407 19.16 25.03 7.76
CA ARG A 407 19.98 24.01 8.47
C ARG A 407 19.18 23.13 9.46
N ARG A 408 17.87 22.92 9.20
CA ARG A 408 16.89 22.27 10.10
C ARG A 408 17.42 21.04 10.85
N TRP A 409 18.11 20.14 10.16
CA TRP A 409 18.55 18.86 10.74
C TRP A 409 19.79 19.01 11.63
N GLU A 410 20.65 19.99 11.37
CA GLU A 410 21.78 20.36 12.24
C GLU A 410 21.23 20.92 13.56
N VAL A 411 20.34 21.91 13.47
CA VAL A 411 19.67 22.54 14.62
C VAL A 411 18.84 21.55 15.45
N ILE A 412 18.18 20.57 14.81
CA ILE A 412 17.48 19.49 15.52
C ILE A 412 18.48 18.54 16.21
N SER A 413 19.64 18.25 15.60
CA SER A 413 20.65 17.40 16.25
C SER A 413 21.29 18.07 17.46
N GLU A 414 21.64 19.34 17.34
CA GLU A 414 22.10 20.18 18.46
C GLU A 414 21.06 20.25 19.59
N TYR A 415 19.77 20.42 19.25
CA TYR A 415 18.68 20.46 20.22
C TYR A 415 18.44 19.11 20.95
N ILE A 416 18.76 17.98 20.32
CA ILE A 416 18.71 16.66 20.97
C ILE A 416 19.97 16.43 21.84
N GLY A 417 21.12 16.97 21.44
CA GLY A 417 22.35 17.00 22.25
C GLY A 417 23.09 15.67 22.40
N THR A 418 22.55 14.54 21.95
CA THR A 418 23.15 13.20 22.16
C THR A 418 24.24 12.81 21.14
N GLY A 419 24.75 13.76 20.35
CA GLY A 419 25.87 13.56 19.41
C GLY A 419 25.54 12.73 18.17
N ARG A 420 24.25 12.61 17.83
CA ARG A 420 23.76 11.92 16.63
C ARG A 420 24.16 12.67 15.35
N SER A 421 24.36 11.93 14.27
CA SER A 421 24.58 12.51 12.94
C SER A 421 23.27 13.04 12.32
N VAL A 422 23.38 14.03 11.42
CA VAL A 422 22.24 14.53 10.62
C VAL A 422 21.53 13.40 9.86
N GLU A 423 22.30 12.39 9.41
CA GLU A 423 21.77 11.20 8.73
C GLU A 423 20.94 10.32 9.66
N GLU A 424 21.40 10.06 10.90
CA GLU A 424 20.61 9.37 11.93
C GLU A 424 19.32 10.13 12.27
N ILE A 425 19.36 11.46 12.39
CA ILE A 425 18.15 12.28 12.62
C ILE A 425 17.16 12.08 11.48
N ILE A 426 17.59 12.23 10.23
CA ILE A 426 16.72 12.07 9.04
C ILE A 426 16.17 10.64 8.95
N LYS A 427 17.00 9.63 9.27
CA LYS A 427 16.61 8.22 9.29
C LYS A 427 15.54 7.96 10.36
N ALA A 428 15.78 8.38 11.60
CA ALA A 428 14.86 8.20 12.72
C ALA A 428 13.55 8.99 12.55
N THR A 429 13.60 10.20 11.98
CA THR A 429 12.37 10.91 11.56
C THR A 429 11.54 10.04 10.61
N LYS A 430 12.16 9.41 9.60
CA LYS A 430 11.45 8.56 8.63
C LYS A 430 10.96 7.23 9.21
N THR A 431 11.73 6.59 10.10
CA THR A 431 11.46 5.22 10.58
C THR A 431 10.78 5.13 11.94
N VAL A 432 10.94 6.12 12.81
CA VAL A 432 10.38 6.13 14.18
C VAL A 432 9.22 7.11 14.31
N LEU A 433 9.27 8.27 13.65
CA LEU A 433 8.22 9.31 13.75
C LEU A 433 7.20 9.29 12.59
N LEU A 434 7.62 8.97 11.36
CA LEU A 434 6.75 8.96 10.18
C LEU A 434 6.17 7.58 9.81
N GLN A 435 6.42 6.55 10.63
CA GLN A 435 5.57 5.36 10.57
C GLN A 435 4.14 5.76 10.92
N LYS A 436 3.24 5.64 9.94
CA LYS A 436 1.80 5.71 10.21
C LYS A 436 1.48 4.65 11.27
N PRO A 437 0.69 4.96 12.31
CA PRO A 437 0.28 3.94 13.27
C PRO A 437 -0.43 2.83 12.50
N ASP A 438 -0.02 1.58 12.76
CA ASP A 438 -0.61 0.41 12.14
C ASP A 438 -2.13 0.42 12.39
N SER A 439 -2.93 0.24 11.34
CA SER A 439 -4.37 0.53 11.38
C SER A 439 -5.14 -0.31 12.39
N ALA A 440 -4.61 -1.49 12.75
CA ALA A 440 -5.13 -2.29 13.86
C ALA A 440 -4.96 -1.56 15.22
N LYS A 441 -3.73 -1.15 15.56
CA LYS A 441 -3.40 -0.51 16.85
C LYS A 441 -4.04 0.87 17.01
N ALA A 442 -4.32 1.56 15.90
CA ALA A 442 -5.09 2.80 15.90
C ALA A 442 -6.57 2.58 16.31
N PHE A 443 -7.13 1.39 16.05
CA PHE A 443 -8.49 1.02 16.44
C PHE A 443 -8.57 0.63 17.92
N ASP A 444 -7.62 -0.18 18.41
CA ASP A 444 -7.58 -0.58 19.82
C ASP A 444 -7.48 0.64 20.76
N SER A 445 -6.60 1.60 20.45
CA SER A 445 -6.47 2.84 21.24
C SER A 445 -7.62 3.84 21.04
N PHE A 446 -8.55 3.58 20.11
CA PHE A 446 -9.82 4.28 19.98
C PHE A 446 -10.92 3.62 20.83
N LEU A 447 -10.86 2.31 21.03
CA LEU A 447 -11.72 1.58 21.97
C LEU A 447 -11.37 1.90 23.43
N GLU A 448 -10.08 1.86 23.81
CA GLU A 448 -9.61 2.22 25.16
C GLU A 448 -10.04 3.64 25.60
N LYS A 449 -10.15 4.57 24.66
CA LYS A 449 -10.45 5.99 24.94
C LYS A 449 -11.95 6.29 25.11
N ARG A 450 -12.83 5.29 25.01
CA ARG A 450 -14.25 5.44 25.36
C ARG A 450 -14.48 5.03 26.80
N LYS A 451 -14.98 5.95 27.62
CA LYS A 451 -15.55 5.60 28.94
C LYS A 451 -16.67 4.56 28.74
N PRO A 452 -16.78 3.52 29.59
CA PRO A 452 -17.92 2.63 29.55
C PRO A 452 -19.21 3.40 29.86
N GLY A 453 -20.27 3.11 29.11
CA GLY A 453 -21.62 3.56 29.45
C GLY A 453 -22.17 2.83 30.68
N PRO A 454 -23.24 3.34 31.33
CA PRO A 454 -23.83 2.70 32.49
C PRO A 454 -24.36 1.30 32.15
N SER A 455 -24.00 0.32 32.98
CA SER A 455 -24.49 -1.05 32.85
C SER A 455 -25.96 -1.13 33.29
N ILE A 456 -26.86 -1.48 32.35
CA ILE A 456 -28.24 -1.83 32.67
C ILE A 456 -28.28 -3.34 32.92
N ALA A 457 -28.61 -3.73 34.15
CA ALA A 457 -28.66 -5.12 34.55
C ALA A 457 -29.80 -5.87 33.83
N SER A 458 -29.52 -7.10 33.37
CA SER A 458 -30.56 -8.02 32.90
C SER A 458 -31.22 -8.73 34.09
N PRO A 459 -32.56 -8.82 34.16
CA PRO A 459 -33.23 -9.67 35.14
C PRO A 459 -32.95 -11.16 34.85
N LEU A 460 -32.92 -11.95 35.92
CA LEU A 460 -32.37 -13.30 35.96
C LEU A 460 -33.17 -14.37 35.19
N THR A 461 -32.40 -15.35 34.70
CA THR A 461 -32.72 -16.79 34.56
C THR A 461 -34.06 -17.30 35.11
N THR A 462 -34.74 -18.09 34.27
CA THR A 462 -35.19 -19.44 34.69
C THR A 462 -34.69 -20.48 33.70
N ARG A 463 -34.54 -21.74 34.15
CA ARG A 463 -33.90 -22.85 33.42
C ARG A 463 -34.80 -24.08 33.48
N GLU A 464 -35.25 -24.58 32.34
CA GLU A 464 -35.67 -25.97 32.23
C GLU A 464 -35.43 -26.51 30.82
N GLU A 465 -35.27 -27.84 30.71
CA GLU A 465 -34.96 -28.57 29.49
C GLU A 465 -36.21 -29.27 28.95
N VAL A 466 -36.25 -29.63 27.66
CA VAL A 466 -36.66 -30.96 27.13
C VAL A 466 -36.83 -30.89 25.60
N GLY A 467 -36.42 -31.95 24.90
CA GLY A 467 -37.07 -32.46 23.69
C GLY A 467 -36.91 -31.68 22.36
N GLY A 468 -36.30 -32.32 21.36
CA GLY A 468 -36.54 -32.00 19.94
C GLY A 468 -37.61 -32.93 19.32
N VAL A 469 -37.60 -33.08 17.98
CA VAL A 469 -38.39 -34.07 17.18
C VAL A 469 -39.89 -33.70 17.06
N VAL A 470 -40.56 -33.61 15.89
CA VAL A 470 -40.16 -33.68 14.45
C VAL A 470 -41.32 -33.23 13.50
N ILE A 471 -41.03 -32.91 12.23
CA ILE A 471 -41.89 -32.90 10.98
C ILE A 471 -43.34 -32.35 11.02
N ASN A 472 -43.62 -31.32 10.19
CA ASN A 472 -44.56 -31.23 9.01
C ASN A 472 -45.85 -32.13 8.92
N PRO A 473 -46.81 -31.92 7.97
CA PRO A 473 -46.97 -30.90 6.90
C PRO A 473 -48.45 -30.36 6.76
N GLN A 474 -48.83 -29.88 5.55
CA GLN A 474 -50.18 -29.57 5.02
C GLN A 474 -50.87 -28.27 5.51
N GLY A 475 -51.63 -27.53 4.69
CA GLY A 475 -51.82 -27.58 3.23
C GLY A 475 -53.08 -26.84 2.72
N SER A 476 -53.12 -26.49 1.41
CA SER A 476 -54.32 -26.18 0.56
C SER A 476 -55.26 -24.99 0.91
N GLU A 477 -56.09 -24.40 0.01
CA GLU A 477 -56.08 -24.23 -1.47
C GLU A 477 -57.12 -23.16 -1.95
N VAL A 478 -56.81 -22.43 -3.04
CA VAL A 478 -57.66 -22.10 -4.24
C VAL A 478 -58.95 -21.23 -4.17
N ASN A 479 -59.26 -20.59 -5.34
CA ASN A 479 -60.41 -19.73 -5.76
C ASN A 479 -60.21 -18.19 -5.56
N THR A 480 -60.76 -17.28 -6.38
CA THR A 480 -61.67 -17.37 -7.56
C THR A 480 -61.40 -16.25 -8.60
N ALA A 481 -62.10 -16.24 -9.75
CA ALA A 481 -62.19 -15.14 -10.74
C ALA A 481 -63.67 -14.62 -10.84
N ALA A 482 -64.16 -13.73 -11.72
CA ALA A 482 -63.65 -13.05 -12.93
C ALA A 482 -64.52 -11.81 -13.35
N THR A 483 -63.98 -10.87 -14.16
CA THR A 483 -64.70 -9.97 -15.15
C THR A 483 -65.78 -8.97 -14.63
N VAL A 484 -66.33 -7.96 -15.36
CA VAL A 484 -66.15 -7.40 -16.74
C VAL A 484 -66.33 -5.83 -16.74
N ASP A 485 -65.71 -5.17 -17.74
CA ASP A 485 -66.20 -4.05 -18.60
C ASP A 485 -66.37 -2.55 -18.21
N SER A 486 -66.31 -1.75 -19.30
CA SER A 486 -66.97 -0.47 -19.62
C SER A 486 -66.27 0.89 -19.41
N LYS A 487 -66.72 1.88 -20.20
CA LYS A 487 -65.90 2.93 -20.85
C LYS A 487 -66.57 4.35 -20.77
N PRO A 488 -66.27 5.33 -21.66
CA PRO A 488 -65.64 6.63 -21.35
C PRO A 488 -66.61 7.84 -21.27
N GLU A 489 -66.12 9.01 -20.82
CA GLU A 489 -65.97 10.22 -21.69
C GLU A 489 -65.10 11.32 -21.02
N GLU A 490 -65.05 12.54 -21.60
CA GLU A 490 -63.88 13.43 -21.52
C GLU A 490 -64.16 14.83 -20.84
N PRO A 491 -63.74 16.05 -21.29
CA PRO A 491 -63.29 17.15 -20.40
C PRO A 491 -64.33 18.33 -20.35
N PRO A 492 -64.04 19.62 -19.95
CA PRO A 492 -62.77 20.28 -19.59
C PRO A 492 -62.80 21.34 -18.44
N SER A 493 -61.69 22.09 -18.31
CA SER A 493 -61.50 23.35 -17.56
C SER A 493 -61.51 23.27 -16.01
N GLY A 494 -60.89 24.19 -15.26
CA GLY A 494 -60.02 25.32 -15.66
C GLY A 494 -59.45 26.08 -14.45
N GLU A 495 -58.35 26.81 -14.68
CA GLU A 495 -57.78 27.93 -13.91
C GLU A 495 -57.49 27.82 -12.38
N THR A 496 -56.23 28.13 -12.04
CA THR A 496 -55.70 28.57 -10.72
C THR A 496 -56.03 30.06 -10.45
N PRO A 497 -55.79 30.73 -9.28
CA PRO A 497 -54.77 30.41 -8.25
C PRO A 497 -54.97 30.87 -6.76
N LYS A 498 -53.96 30.59 -5.90
CA LYS A 498 -53.53 31.35 -4.69
C LYS A 498 -54.47 31.40 -3.44
N PRO A 499 -54.01 31.86 -2.26
CA PRO A 499 -52.76 31.52 -1.55
C PRO A 499 -52.97 31.32 -0.01
N ASP A 500 -51.88 31.13 0.75
CA ASP A 500 -51.73 31.43 2.21
C ASP A 500 -52.65 30.68 3.21
N ASP A 501 -52.37 30.49 4.51
CA ASP A 501 -51.15 30.45 5.35
C ASP A 501 -51.53 29.66 6.64
N GLY A 502 -50.61 29.31 7.54
CA GLY A 502 -50.96 28.87 8.91
C GLY A 502 -50.30 27.58 9.44
N SER A 503 -49.42 27.75 10.42
CA SER A 503 -48.58 26.74 11.09
C SER A 503 -49.26 25.78 12.09
N SER A 504 -48.46 24.78 12.51
CA SER A 504 -48.35 24.20 13.88
C SER A 504 -49.13 22.92 14.27
N ASP A 505 -48.33 21.86 14.47
CA ASP A 505 -48.25 20.96 15.65
C ASP A 505 -49.44 20.07 16.08
N GLY A 506 -49.16 18.80 16.42
CA GLY A 506 -50.18 17.86 16.93
C GLY A 506 -49.77 16.39 17.17
N ASN A 507 -48.47 16.10 17.26
CA ASN A 507 -47.85 14.76 17.44
C ASN A 507 -48.60 13.72 18.31
N THR A 508 -48.88 12.52 17.77
CA THR A 508 -49.07 11.24 18.51
C THR A 508 -48.70 10.06 17.61
N ALA A 509 -48.17 8.95 18.16
CA ALA A 509 -47.51 7.89 17.39
C ALA A 509 -47.95 6.45 17.75
N ALA A 510 -48.09 5.61 16.72
CA ALA A 510 -48.11 4.14 16.76
C ALA A 510 -47.99 3.61 15.30
N SER A 511 -47.47 2.42 14.98
CA SER A 511 -46.48 1.53 15.63
C SER A 511 -46.20 0.34 14.70
N SER A 512 -44.92 -0.04 14.48
CA SER A 512 -44.47 -1.33 13.86
C SER A 512 -44.98 -1.71 12.45
N SER A 513 -44.29 -2.50 11.61
CA SER A 513 -42.86 -2.86 11.50
C SER A 513 -42.62 -3.66 10.21
N SER A 514 -41.62 -3.31 9.39
CA SER A 514 -40.98 -4.25 8.45
C SER A 514 -39.61 -3.72 8.02
N SER A 515 -38.59 -4.58 8.00
CA SER A 515 -37.21 -4.23 7.67
C SER A 515 -36.75 -4.85 6.34
N SER A 516 -37.40 -4.48 5.24
CA SER A 516 -37.07 -4.93 3.87
C SER A 516 -36.99 -3.83 2.81
N ASP A 517 -37.64 -2.66 2.99
CA ASP A 517 -37.90 -1.71 1.89
C ASP A 517 -37.29 -0.31 2.10
N GLN A 518 -36.05 -0.10 1.64
CA GLN A 518 -35.44 1.26 1.59
C GLN A 518 -34.60 1.61 0.34
N ASP A 519 -34.49 0.75 -0.68
CA ASP A 519 -33.86 1.11 -1.96
C ASP A 519 -34.86 1.29 -3.12
N VAL A 520 -36.16 1.41 -2.80
CA VAL A 520 -37.17 1.99 -3.71
C VAL A 520 -36.92 3.49 -3.84
N TRP A 521 -36.97 4.04 -5.06
CA TRP A 521 -36.78 5.47 -5.34
C TRP A 521 -38.03 6.05 -5.98
N SER A 522 -38.55 7.16 -5.44
CA SER A 522 -39.65 7.89 -6.09
C SER A 522 -39.12 8.80 -7.22
N ALA A 523 -39.95 9.08 -8.22
CA ALA A 523 -39.60 10.01 -9.29
C ALA A 523 -39.24 11.42 -8.77
N VAL A 524 -39.78 11.81 -7.61
CA VAL A 524 -39.43 13.07 -6.92
C VAL A 524 -38.00 12.99 -6.35
N GLN A 525 -37.63 11.88 -5.68
CA GLN A 525 -36.27 11.67 -5.17
C GLN A 525 -35.23 11.59 -6.28
N GLU A 526 -35.56 10.99 -7.43
CA GLU A 526 -34.65 10.94 -8.59
C GLU A 526 -34.44 12.33 -9.22
N ARG A 527 -35.52 13.11 -9.40
CA ARG A 527 -35.44 14.51 -9.87
C ARG A 527 -34.61 15.37 -8.89
N ALA A 528 -34.86 15.23 -7.59
CA ALA A 528 -34.11 15.91 -6.54
C ALA A 528 -32.61 15.54 -6.58
N LEU A 529 -32.27 14.25 -6.74
CA LEU A 529 -30.88 13.79 -6.86
C LEU A 529 -30.20 14.39 -8.10
N VAL A 530 -30.86 14.38 -9.26
CA VAL A 530 -30.33 14.95 -10.51
C VAL A 530 -30.20 16.48 -10.44
N GLN A 531 -31.07 17.16 -9.69
CA GLN A 531 -30.96 18.60 -9.43
C GLN A 531 -29.80 18.90 -8.46
N ALA A 532 -29.72 18.20 -7.33
CA ALA A 532 -28.65 18.33 -6.34
C ALA A 532 -27.26 18.05 -6.93
N LEU A 533 -27.14 17.09 -7.86
CA LEU A 533 -25.89 16.80 -8.57
C LEU A 533 -25.47 17.89 -9.57
N LYS A 534 -26.40 18.75 -10.02
CA LYS A 534 -26.12 19.96 -10.82
C LYS A 534 -25.77 21.15 -9.93
N THR A 535 -26.52 21.40 -8.86
CA THR A 535 -26.28 22.51 -7.93
C THR A 535 -25.00 22.33 -7.11
N PHE A 536 -24.57 21.08 -6.91
CA PHE A 536 -23.30 20.77 -6.25
C PHE A 536 -22.34 20.06 -7.22
N PRO A 537 -21.45 20.79 -7.91
CA PRO A 537 -20.34 20.25 -8.72
C PRO A 537 -19.34 19.38 -7.94
N LYS A 538 -18.40 18.75 -8.66
CA LYS A 538 -17.43 17.77 -8.11
C LYS A 538 -16.35 18.42 -7.22
N GLU A 539 -16.18 19.74 -7.33
CA GLU A 539 -15.19 20.59 -6.67
C GLU A 539 -15.58 20.97 -5.23
N ILE A 540 -16.83 20.75 -4.82
CA ILE A 540 -17.36 21.22 -3.54
C ILE A 540 -16.97 20.28 -2.39
N ASN A 541 -16.30 20.81 -1.36
CA ASN A 541 -16.04 20.12 -0.09
C ASN A 541 -17.35 19.62 0.53
N GLN A 542 -17.40 18.37 1.02
CA GLN A 542 -18.61 17.72 1.55
C GLN A 542 -19.77 17.62 0.52
N ARG A 543 -19.49 17.61 -0.79
CA ARG A 543 -20.49 17.47 -1.88
C ARG A 543 -21.60 16.46 -1.56
N TRP A 544 -21.23 15.26 -1.13
CA TRP A 544 -22.17 14.16 -0.94
C TRP A 544 -23.10 14.34 0.27
N GLU A 545 -22.69 15.08 1.29
CA GLU A 545 -23.55 15.45 2.42
C GLU A 545 -24.58 16.49 1.98
N ARG A 546 -24.18 17.52 1.21
CA ARG A 546 -25.12 18.50 0.62
C ARG A 546 -26.07 17.86 -0.39
N VAL A 547 -25.59 16.91 -1.21
CA VAL A 547 -26.44 16.13 -2.13
C VAL A 547 -27.45 15.27 -1.38
N ALA A 548 -27.08 14.64 -0.26
CA ALA A 548 -28.03 13.86 0.55
C ALA A 548 -29.05 14.75 1.27
N ALA A 549 -28.63 15.87 1.84
CA ALA A 549 -29.54 16.84 2.47
C ALA A 549 -30.60 17.39 1.50
N ALA A 550 -30.30 17.43 0.19
CA ALA A 550 -31.22 17.85 -0.87
C ALA A 550 -32.10 16.71 -1.44
N VAL A 551 -32.02 15.47 -0.93
CA VAL A 551 -32.83 14.33 -1.38
C VAL A 551 -33.64 13.75 -0.21
N PRO A 552 -34.95 14.08 -0.09
CA PRO A 552 -35.77 13.67 1.05
C PRO A 552 -35.73 12.16 1.31
N GLY A 553 -35.37 11.79 2.55
CA GLY A 553 -35.37 10.40 3.02
C GLY A 553 -34.29 9.48 2.43
N LYS A 554 -33.22 10.00 1.80
CA LYS A 554 -32.10 9.18 1.29
C LYS A 554 -30.76 9.55 1.91
N THR A 555 -30.03 8.53 2.35
CA THR A 555 -28.69 8.66 2.92
C THR A 555 -27.63 8.98 1.86
N VAL A 556 -26.51 9.54 2.32
CA VAL A 556 -25.27 9.73 1.54
C VAL A 556 -24.88 8.48 0.71
N ASN A 557 -25.06 7.28 1.26
CA ASN A 557 -24.65 6.05 0.58
C ASN A 557 -25.68 5.60 -0.47
N GLN A 558 -26.99 5.76 -0.23
CA GLN A 558 -28.03 5.55 -1.25
C GLN A 558 -27.84 6.51 -2.42
N CYS A 559 -27.61 7.81 -2.17
CA CYS A 559 -27.38 8.81 -3.23
C CYS A 559 -26.13 8.49 -4.08
N LYS A 560 -25.03 8.02 -3.45
CA LYS A 560 -23.84 7.52 -4.17
C LYS A 560 -24.15 6.28 -5.03
N LYS A 561 -24.87 5.30 -4.49
CA LYS A 561 -25.27 4.06 -5.20
C LYS A 561 -26.12 4.37 -6.42
N LYS A 562 -27.16 5.19 -6.26
CA LYS A 562 -28.06 5.60 -7.35
C LYS A 562 -27.34 6.42 -8.42
N PHE A 563 -26.41 7.30 -8.05
CA PHE A 563 -25.56 8.01 -9.01
C PHE A 563 -24.64 7.06 -9.82
N ALA A 564 -24.09 6.02 -9.19
CA ALA A 564 -23.28 5.02 -9.89
C ALA A 564 -24.11 4.28 -10.96
N LEU A 565 -25.32 3.82 -10.59
CA LEU A 565 -26.25 3.16 -11.52
C LEU A 565 -26.68 4.10 -12.67
N LEU A 566 -26.97 5.37 -12.39
CA LEU A 566 -27.26 6.35 -13.44
C LEU A 566 -26.08 6.55 -14.40
N LYS A 567 -24.84 6.63 -13.87
CA LYS A 567 -23.62 6.75 -14.67
C LYS A 567 -23.36 5.50 -15.54
N GLU A 568 -23.73 4.33 -15.05
CA GLU A 568 -23.64 3.06 -15.78
C GLU A 568 -24.72 2.95 -16.87
N GLY A 569 -25.95 3.36 -16.59
CA GLY A 569 -27.02 3.50 -17.59
C GLY A 569 -26.68 4.48 -18.72
N PHE A 570 -26.04 5.60 -18.41
CA PHE A 570 -25.54 6.54 -19.42
C PHE A 570 -24.36 6.00 -20.25
N ARG A 571 -23.52 5.13 -19.67
CA ARG A 571 -22.42 4.49 -20.39
C ARG A 571 -22.91 3.38 -21.32
N SER A 572 -23.79 2.51 -20.83
CA SER A 572 -24.38 1.43 -21.62
C SER A 572 -25.24 1.95 -22.78
N LYS A 573 -26.04 3.01 -22.59
CA LYS A 573 -26.72 3.69 -23.70
C LYS A 573 -25.78 4.38 -24.70
N LYS A 574 -24.53 4.68 -24.33
CA LYS A 574 -23.49 5.21 -25.25
C LYS A 574 -22.60 4.10 -25.87
N SER A 575 -22.88 2.83 -25.56
CA SER A 575 -22.27 1.67 -26.23
C SER A 575 -23.28 0.79 -26.96
N ALA A 576 -24.54 1.24 -27.05
CA ALA A 576 -25.65 0.62 -27.78
C ALA A 576 -26.21 1.55 -28.88
N VAL A 577 -25.44 2.61 -29.19
CA VAL A 577 -25.59 3.62 -30.24
C VAL A 577 -24.19 3.93 -30.74
#